data_AF-A0A9P6I9D3-F1
#
_entry.id   AF-A0A9P6I9D3-F1
#
_cell.length_a   1.000
_cell.length_b   1.000
_cell.length_c   1.000
_cell.angle_alpha   90.00
_cell.angle_beta   90.00
_cell.angle_gamma   90.00
#
_symmetry.space_group_name_H-M   'P 1'
#
loop_
_entity.id
_entity.type
_entity.pdbx_description
1 polymer ?
#
loop_
_entity_poly.entity_id
_entity_poly.type
_entity_poly.pdbx_seq_one_letter_code
_entity_poly.pdbx_strand_id
1 'polypeptide(L)'
;MRPFLTLLTGFLAIVAAYHIPGRSFDRLICIFLENQDFAKAVKDSHIVDLKKEGILLSNYYAQTHPSQPNYIAALAGDYFGLNHDERIRLPINVSTIVDLLDWRGLTWKAYMEDMPGPGYLADASDGQTGGGKWDYVRKHNPFVSFDSINLNGSRLLNIQAFDDWKSDFEAKQVPQYVFMAPNMMNDGHNTTLEYATKWAHDFLKPMLAPGAFKERTLILLTYDESEDKGKPNQIVSLLMGTAIPKDLKGTEDKTFYSHYSMISTVTFNWELPNLGRYDVGANIYQFAQNLGSKVLVANKDPPNMANVNNSESYPGPLNNDSAKFRPYPPPNLGLNGSSGLAILEHVRLQWVFHKQDTPYDGKGTLYDAKFQPQYIPQVAVKHGA
;
A
#
# COMPACT_ATOMS: atom_id res chain seq x y z
N MET A 1 54.47 -34.84 -16.53
CA MET A 1 53.46 -33.76 -16.55
C MET A 1 52.78 -33.73 -15.19
N ARG A 2 52.93 -32.65 -14.42
CA ARG A 2 52.18 -32.44 -13.16
C ARG A 2 50.91 -31.66 -13.49
N PRO A 3 49.72 -32.07 -13.02
CA PRO A 3 48.52 -31.28 -13.25
C PRO A 3 48.53 -30.09 -12.27
N PHE A 4 48.44 -28.88 -12.81
CA PHE A 4 48.13 -27.69 -12.03
C PHE A 4 46.63 -27.67 -11.76
N LEU A 5 46.24 -27.77 -10.48
CA LEU A 5 44.88 -27.55 -10.04
C LEU A 5 44.73 -26.05 -9.77
N THR A 6 44.12 -25.32 -10.69
CA THR A 6 43.80 -23.90 -10.50
C THR A 6 42.59 -23.79 -9.58
N LEU A 7 42.82 -23.41 -8.32
CA LEU A 7 41.75 -23.11 -7.38
C LEU A 7 41.12 -21.76 -7.78
N LEU A 8 39.93 -21.78 -8.34
CA LEU A 8 39.14 -20.56 -8.58
C LEU A 8 38.48 -20.16 -7.25
N THR A 9 39.11 -19.28 -6.48
CA THR A 9 38.45 -18.64 -5.33
C THR A 9 37.49 -17.58 -5.87
N GLY A 10 36.22 -17.95 -6.03
CA GLY A 10 35.15 -16.99 -6.29
C GLY A 10 34.91 -16.15 -5.02
N PHE A 11 35.31 -14.88 -5.03
CA PHE A 11 34.87 -13.94 -4.02
C PHE A 11 33.39 -13.63 -4.28
N LEU A 12 32.51 -14.15 -3.41
CA LEU A 12 31.13 -13.67 -3.34
C LEU A 12 31.19 -12.26 -2.71
N ALA A 13 31.17 -11.23 -3.55
CA ALA A 13 30.97 -9.87 -3.05
C ALA A 13 29.53 -9.77 -2.56
N ILE A 14 29.33 -9.85 -1.25
CA ILE A 14 28.07 -9.46 -0.62
C ILE A 14 27.99 -7.94 -0.75
N VAL A 15 27.41 -7.47 -1.85
CA VAL A 15 27.04 -6.06 -1.96
C VAL A 15 25.88 -5.87 -1.00
N ALA A 16 26.16 -5.33 0.18
CA ALA A 16 25.11 -4.87 1.07
C ALA A 16 24.19 -3.95 0.26
N ALA A 17 22.89 -4.26 0.21
CA ALA A 17 21.93 -3.46 -0.54
C ALA A 17 22.10 -1.99 -0.12
N TYR A 18 22.41 -1.13 -1.10
CA TYR A 18 22.64 0.28 -0.84
C TYR A 18 21.33 0.90 -0.37
N HIS A 19 21.31 1.38 0.86
CA HIS A 19 20.16 2.07 1.42
C HIS A 19 19.96 3.41 0.70
N ILE A 20 18.79 3.66 0.13
CA ILE A 20 18.49 4.87 -0.64
C ILE A 20 17.71 5.86 0.25
N PRO A 21 18.33 6.95 0.75
CA PRO A 21 17.63 7.90 1.60
C PRO A 21 16.43 8.52 0.88
N GLY A 22 15.33 8.71 1.61
CA GLY A 22 14.20 9.47 1.10
C GLY A 22 14.26 10.93 1.52
N ARG A 23 13.30 11.74 1.05
CA ARG A 23 13.19 13.15 1.43
C ARG A 23 12.86 13.30 2.92
N SER A 24 11.88 12.55 3.40
CA SER A 24 11.29 12.75 4.73
C SER A 24 11.48 11.53 5.63
N PHE A 25 11.49 10.34 5.05
CA PHE A 25 11.77 9.08 5.74
C PHE A 25 12.60 8.16 4.84
N ASP A 26 13.24 7.18 5.46
CA ASP A 26 14.20 6.25 4.85
C ASP A 26 13.63 4.83 4.73
N ARG A 27 12.57 4.54 5.50
CA ARG A 27 11.81 3.30 5.49
C ARG A 27 10.33 3.58 5.74
N LEU A 28 9.46 2.84 5.08
CA LEU A 28 8.01 2.79 5.32
C LEU A 28 7.60 1.37 5.69
N ILE A 29 6.87 1.21 6.80
CA ILE A 29 6.20 -0.01 7.21
C ILE A 29 4.70 0.26 7.24
N CYS A 30 3.91 -0.45 6.46
CA CYS A 30 2.46 -0.35 6.43
C CYS A 30 1.84 -1.61 7.03
N ILE A 31 0.95 -1.46 8.00
CA ILE A 31 0.25 -2.55 8.68
C ILE A 31 -1.25 -2.31 8.51
N PHE A 32 -1.94 -3.27 7.92
CA PHE A 32 -3.40 -3.23 7.69
C PHE A 32 -4.09 -4.15 8.68
N LEU A 33 -5.07 -3.62 9.42
CA LEU A 33 -6.01 -4.39 10.24
C LEU A 33 -7.35 -4.54 9.50
N GLU A 34 -8.20 -5.43 10.00
CA GLU A 34 -9.52 -5.70 9.44
C GLU A 34 -10.62 -4.87 10.12
N ASN A 35 -11.63 -4.59 9.30
CA ASN A 35 -12.48 -3.42 9.32
C ASN A 35 -13.04 -2.95 10.66
N GLN A 36 -12.92 -1.63 10.88
CA GLN A 36 -13.46 -0.95 12.06
C GLN A 36 -13.88 0.49 11.76
N ASP A 37 -15.04 0.89 12.29
CA ASP A 37 -15.51 2.27 12.19
C ASP A 37 -14.57 3.25 12.90
N PHE A 38 -14.19 4.36 12.24
CA PHE A 38 -13.37 5.40 12.86
C PHE A 38 -13.86 5.81 14.26
N ALA A 39 -15.16 6.05 14.39
CA ALA A 39 -15.79 6.52 15.62
C ALA A 39 -15.71 5.54 16.80
N LYS A 40 -15.50 4.24 16.53
CA LYS A 40 -15.26 3.18 17.53
C LYS A 40 -13.76 3.07 17.81
N ALA A 41 -12.96 2.80 16.78
CA ALA A 41 -11.54 2.52 16.91
C ALA A 41 -10.76 3.68 17.54
N VAL A 42 -11.10 4.94 17.24
CA VAL A 42 -10.38 6.10 17.80
C VAL A 42 -10.54 6.26 19.33
N LYS A 43 -11.55 5.61 19.91
CA LYS A 43 -11.84 5.61 21.36
C LYS A 43 -11.28 4.39 22.08
N ASP A 44 -10.81 3.39 21.35
CA ASP A 44 -10.20 2.21 21.92
C ASP A 44 -8.93 2.59 22.71
N SER A 45 -8.73 1.99 23.88
CA SER A 45 -7.67 2.40 24.81
C SER A 45 -6.27 2.18 24.25
N HIS A 46 -6.06 1.12 23.45
CA HIS A 46 -4.78 0.82 22.81
C HIS A 46 -4.47 1.79 21.68
N ILE A 47 -5.49 2.15 20.88
CA ILE A 47 -5.35 3.19 19.85
C ILE A 47 -5.09 4.56 20.48
N VAL A 48 -5.78 4.89 21.58
CA VAL A 48 -5.54 6.14 22.34
C VAL A 48 -4.10 6.22 22.85
N ASP A 49 -3.51 5.10 23.26
CA ASP A 49 -2.10 5.08 23.68
C ASP A 49 -1.15 5.23 22.50
N LEU A 50 -1.34 4.46 21.42
CA LEU A 50 -0.52 4.55 20.20
C LEU A 50 -0.53 5.96 19.58
N LYS A 51 -1.67 6.67 19.64
CA LYS A 51 -1.77 8.06 19.17
C LYS A 51 -0.76 8.99 19.83
N LYS A 52 -0.35 8.74 21.08
CA LYS A 52 0.66 9.56 21.76
C LYS A 52 2.04 9.45 21.12
N GLU A 53 2.31 8.38 20.39
CA GLU A 53 3.58 8.14 19.70
C GLU A 53 3.65 8.71 18.28
N GLY A 54 2.57 9.30 17.77
CA GLY A 54 2.44 9.63 16.36
C GLY A 54 1.42 10.70 16.01
N ILE A 55 0.99 10.72 14.75
CA ILE A 55 -0.02 11.62 14.20
C ILE A 55 -1.26 10.80 13.87
N LEU A 56 -2.42 11.19 14.38
CA LEU A 56 -3.71 10.65 13.95
C LEU A 56 -4.10 11.28 12.61
N LEU A 57 -4.35 10.47 11.59
CA LEU A 57 -4.98 10.90 10.34
C LEU A 57 -6.49 10.78 10.50
N SER A 58 -7.17 11.87 10.84
CA SER A 58 -8.61 11.82 11.17
C SER A 58 -9.53 11.91 9.95
N ASN A 59 -8.98 12.22 8.78
CA ASN A 59 -9.73 12.37 7.53
C ASN A 59 -9.25 11.35 6.48
N TYR A 60 -9.08 10.09 6.90
CA TYR A 60 -8.63 8.98 6.08
C TYR A 60 -9.81 8.07 5.69
N TYR A 61 -9.97 7.80 4.40
CA TYR A 61 -11.03 6.95 3.86
C TYR A 61 -10.47 5.77 3.08
N ALA A 62 -11.04 4.59 3.31
CA ALA A 62 -10.87 3.45 2.43
C ALA A 62 -11.61 3.67 1.10
N GLN A 63 -11.39 2.78 0.13
CA GLN A 63 -11.82 2.94 -1.25
C GLN A 63 -13.22 2.38 -1.48
N THR A 64 -13.52 1.22 -0.90
CA THR A 64 -14.76 0.50 -1.14
C THR A 64 -14.95 -0.61 -0.10
N HIS A 65 -15.99 -1.43 -0.30
CA HIS A 65 -16.17 -2.73 0.35
C HIS A 65 -16.25 -3.82 -0.73
N PRO A 66 -15.79 -5.07 -0.47
CA PRO A 66 -15.20 -5.61 0.76
C PRO A 66 -13.67 -5.38 0.86
N SER A 67 -12.96 -6.11 1.74
CA SER A 67 -11.53 -5.94 2.07
C SER A 67 -10.62 -5.92 0.85
N GLN A 68 -10.68 -6.95 0.00
CA GLN A 68 -9.69 -7.18 -1.08
C GLN A 68 -9.45 -5.96 -2.01
N PRO A 69 -10.47 -5.23 -2.51
CA PRO A 69 -10.23 -4.04 -3.33
C PRO A 69 -9.42 -2.94 -2.63
N ASN A 70 -9.49 -2.80 -1.31
CA ASN A 70 -8.67 -1.81 -0.58
C ASN A 70 -7.18 -2.17 -0.60
N TYR A 71 -6.85 -3.46 -0.46
CA TYR A 71 -5.49 -3.97 -0.63
C TYR A 71 -4.98 -3.79 -2.07
N ILE A 72 -5.82 -4.06 -3.08
CA ILE A 72 -5.48 -3.83 -4.50
C ILE A 72 -5.25 -2.34 -4.77
N ALA A 73 -6.12 -1.47 -4.24
CA ALA A 73 -6.00 -0.01 -4.36
C ALA A 73 -4.68 0.52 -3.80
N ALA A 74 -4.24 0.01 -2.64
CA ALA A 74 -2.99 0.38 -1.98
C ALA A 74 -1.72 0.04 -2.82
N LEU A 75 -1.79 -0.97 -3.69
CA LEU A 75 -0.68 -1.38 -4.56
C LEU A 75 -0.74 -0.79 -5.97
N ALA A 76 -1.93 -0.71 -6.56
CA ALA A 76 -2.10 -0.38 -7.97
C ALA A 76 -2.58 1.05 -8.24
N GLY A 77 -3.03 1.78 -7.20
CA GLY A 77 -3.63 3.11 -7.41
C GLY A 77 -5.00 3.03 -8.08
N ASP A 78 -5.61 1.85 -8.08
CA ASP A 78 -6.98 1.58 -8.49
C ASP A 78 -7.40 0.18 -7.99
N TYR A 79 -8.69 -0.04 -7.74
CA TYR A 79 -9.28 -1.35 -7.44
C TYR A 79 -10.07 -1.96 -8.62
N PHE A 80 -10.13 -1.27 -9.77
CA PHE A 80 -10.68 -1.75 -11.04
C PHE A 80 -12.11 -2.31 -10.93
N GLY A 81 -12.93 -1.66 -10.10
CA GLY A 81 -14.33 -2.04 -9.85
C GLY A 81 -14.54 -3.40 -9.18
N LEU A 82 -13.49 -3.98 -8.59
CA LEU A 82 -13.59 -5.18 -7.77
C LEU A 82 -14.55 -4.97 -6.60
N ASN A 83 -15.54 -5.84 -6.48
CA ASN A 83 -16.63 -5.73 -5.51
C ASN A 83 -16.83 -7.01 -4.67
N HIS A 84 -15.83 -7.88 -4.63
CA HIS A 84 -15.90 -9.17 -3.96
C HIS A 84 -14.53 -9.63 -3.44
N ASP A 85 -14.54 -10.66 -2.58
CA ASP A 85 -13.35 -11.27 -1.97
C ASP A 85 -12.88 -12.56 -2.65
N GLU A 86 -13.53 -12.97 -3.74
CA GLU A 86 -13.11 -14.15 -4.51
C GLU A 86 -11.70 -13.99 -5.10
N ARG A 87 -11.07 -15.13 -5.43
CA ARG A 87 -9.74 -15.16 -6.03
C ARG A 87 -9.73 -14.46 -7.39
N ILE A 88 -8.90 -13.43 -7.52
CA ILE A 88 -8.68 -12.71 -8.79
C ILE A 88 -7.23 -12.81 -9.27
N ARG A 89 -7.04 -12.47 -10.55
CA ARG A 89 -5.74 -12.36 -11.20
C ARG A 89 -5.73 -11.13 -12.09
N LEU A 90 -4.78 -10.22 -11.86
CA LEU A 90 -4.59 -9.02 -12.65
C LEU A 90 -3.51 -9.25 -13.72
N PRO A 91 -3.75 -8.83 -14.97
CA PRO A 91 -2.82 -9.01 -16.08
C PRO A 91 -1.43 -8.37 -15.85
N ILE A 92 -0.42 -8.91 -16.54
CA ILE A 92 1.00 -8.48 -16.46
C ILE A 92 1.22 -6.99 -16.75
N ASN A 93 0.34 -6.37 -17.54
CA ASN A 93 0.40 -4.95 -17.89
C ASN A 93 -0.28 -4.02 -16.86
N VAL A 94 -0.89 -4.57 -15.81
CA VAL A 94 -1.36 -3.79 -14.65
C VAL A 94 -0.20 -3.63 -13.68
N SER A 95 0.50 -2.50 -13.80
CA SER A 95 1.61 -2.12 -12.92
C SER A 95 1.20 -1.84 -11.48
N THR A 96 2.15 -2.00 -10.56
CA THR A 96 1.98 -1.76 -9.11
C THR A 96 3.11 -0.91 -8.55
N ILE A 97 3.01 -0.53 -7.28
CA ILE A 97 4.10 0.12 -6.55
C ILE A 97 5.42 -0.67 -6.61
N VAL A 98 5.38 -2.01 -6.69
CA VAL A 98 6.57 -2.87 -6.82
C VAL A 98 7.37 -2.52 -8.08
N ASP A 99 6.70 -2.18 -9.17
CA ASP A 99 7.36 -1.74 -10.40
C ASP A 99 8.15 -0.43 -10.20
N LEU A 100 7.64 0.47 -9.37
CA LEU A 100 8.30 1.74 -9.02
C LEU A 100 9.49 1.50 -8.07
N LEU A 101 9.32 0.60 -7.10
CA LEU A 101 10.35 0.23 -6.13
C LEU A 101 11.54 -0.45 -6.82
N ASP A 102 11.27 -1.43 -7.69
CA ASP A 102 12.29 -2.13 -8.48
C ASP A 102 13.04 -1.17 -9.40
N TRP A 103 12.34 -0.23 -10.05
CA TRP A 103 12.97 0.78 -10.91
C TRP A 103 14.00 1.63 -10.15
N ARG A 104 13.70 1.97 -8.89
CA ARG A 104 14.63 2.76 -8.05
C ARG A 104 15.69 1.91 -7.37
N GLY A 105 15.51 0.59 -7.31
CA GLY A 105 16.34 -0.31 -6.53
C GLY A 105 16.03 -0.27 -5.02
N LEU A 106 14.81 0.11 -4.64
CA LEU A 106 14.37 0.09 -3.24
C LEU A 106 14.07 -1.35 -2.81
N THR A 107 14.64 -1.78 -1.70
CA THR A 107 14.32 -3.08 -1.12
C THR A 107 12.89 -3.09 -0.59
N TRP A 108 12.16 -4.17 -0.88
CA TRP A 108 10.79 -4.33 -0.41
C TRP A 108 10.50 -5.77 -0.01
N LYS A 109 9.66 -5.94 1.00
CA LYS A 109 9.03 -7.23 1.34
C LYS A 109 7.59 -7.02 1.78
N ALA A 110 6.79 -8.05 1.57
CA ALA A 110 5.46 -8.16 2.14
C ALA A 110 5.48 -9.28 3.17
N TYR A 111 5.01 -9.03 4.39
CA TYR A 111 4.90 -10.03 5.45
C TYR A 111 3.45 -10.35 5.71
N MET A 112 3.11 -11.63 5.70
CA MET A 112 1.75 -12.13 5.87
C MET A 112 1.77 -13.13 7.01
N GLU A 113 1.08 -12.83 8.11
CA GLU A 113 1.09 -13.71 9.28
C GLU A 113 0.46 -15.07 8.93
N ASP A 114 1.04 -16.15 9.45
CA ASP A 114 0.65 -17.54 9.20
C ASP A 114 0.55 -17.97 7.73
N MET A 115 1.22 -17.23 6.83
CA MET A 115 1.41 -17.67 5.46
C MET A 115 2.32 -18.92 5.43
N PRO A 116 1.90 -20.04 4.81
CA PRO A 116 2.63 -21.32 4.91
C PRO A 116 4.08 -21.31 4.38
N GLY A 117 4.42 -20.36 3.51
CA GLY A 117 5.78 -20.19 3.03
C GLY A 117 5.90 -19.07 2.01
N PRO A 118 7.14 -18.71 1.62
CA PRO A 118 7.37 -17.60 0.70
C PRO A 118 6.59 -17.75 -0.61
N GLY A 119 5.85 -16.70 -0.98
CA GLY A 119 5.11 -16.68 -2.23
C GLY A 119 3.89 -17.60 -2.31
N TYR A 120 3.30 -17.99 -1.18
CA TYR A 120 2.15 -18.90 -1.15
C TYR A 120 0.97 -18.41 -2.02
N LEU A 121 0.54 -19.25 -2.97
CA LEU A 121 -0.45 -18.89 -4.00
C LEU A 121 -1.85 -19.49 -3.80
N ALA A 122 -2.05 -20.30 -2.76
CA ALA A 122 -3.37 -20.84 -2.45
C ALA A 122 -4.24 -19.80 -1.73
N ASP A 123 -5.53 -20.09 -1.60
CA ASP A 123 -6.50 -19.11 -1.13
C ASP A 123 -6.43 -18.85 0.37
N ALA A 124 -5.96 -19.83 1.16
CA ALA A 124 -5.81 -19.71 2.61
C ALA A 124 -4.89 -20.79 3.19
N SER A 125 -4.45 -20.59 4.45
CA SER A 125 -3.84 -21.64 5.27
C SER A 125 -4.86 -22.29 6.20
N ASP A 126 -4.59 -23.54 6.61
CA ASP A 126 -5.37 -24.19 7.65
C ASP A 126 -5.15 -23.47 8.99
N GLY A 127 -6.26 -23.25 9.71
CA GLY A 127 -6.26 -22.64 11.03
C GLY A 127 -5.54 -23.46 12.07
N GLN A 128 -4.34 -23.05 12.45
CA GLN A 128 -3.68 -23.50 13.68
C GLN A 128 -4.14 -22.67 14.89
N THR A 129 -4.68 -21.47 14.65
CA THR A 129 -5.31 -20.61 15.67
C THR A 129 -6.84 -20.51 15.47
N GLY A 130 -7.58 -20.00 16.47
CA GLY A 130 -9.00 -19.65 16.27
C GLY A 130 -10.02 -20.80 16.08
N GLY A 131 -9.67 -22.05 16.37
CA GLY A 131 -10.61 -23.18 16.35
C GLY A 131 -10.84 -23.82 14.97
N GLY A 132 -9.82 -23.78 14.09
CA GLY A 132 -9.83 -24.46 12.79
C GLY A 132 -10.36 -23.63 11.61
N LYS A 133 -10.55 -22.32 11.80
CA LYS A 133 -10.81 -21.35 10.72
C LYS A 133 -9.50 -20.87 10.10
N TRP A 134 -9.50 -20.48 8.83
CA TRP A 134 -8.31 -20.01 8.12
C TRP A 134 -7.56 -18.89 8.87
N ASP A 135 -6.24 -19.04 9.04
CA ASP A 135 -5.38 -18.02 9.66
C ASP A 135 -4.94 -16.99 8.60
N TYR A 136 -4.20 -17.45 7.58
CA TYR A 136 -3.86 -16.63 6.41
C TYR A 136 -4.97 -16.70 5.37
N VAL A 137 -5.29 -15.55 4.75
CA VAL A 137 -6.17 -15.47 3.58
C VAL A 137 -5.55 -14.66 2.45
N ARG A 138 -5.65 -15.19 1.23
CA ARG A 138 -5.09 -14.57 0.03
C ARG A 138 -5.65 -13.16 -0.25
N LYS A 139 -6.90 -12.90 0.15
CA LYS A 139 -7.55 -11.60 -0.06
C LYS A 139 -6.84 -10.42 0.64
N HIS A 140 -6.06 -10.69 1.69
CA HIS A 140 -5.24 -9.67 2.39
C HIS A 140 -3.79 -9.59 1.85
N ASN A 141 -3.44 -10.46 0.88
CA ASN A 141 -2.16 -10.46 0.20
C ASN A 141 -2.33 -10.05 -1.28
N PRO A 142 -2.42 -8.74 -1.58
CA PRO A 142 -2.70 -8.28 -2.93
C PRO A 142 -1.57 -8.61 -3.92
N PHE A 143 -0.33 -8.79 -3.44
CA PHE A 143 0.85 -9.02 -4.28
C PHE A 143 0.71 -10.27 -5.17
N VAL A 144 0.19 -11.37 -4.63
CA VAL A 144 0.00 -12.63 -5.39
C VAL A 144 -1.14 -12.58 -6.41
N SER A 145 -1.93 -11.50 -6.42
CA SER A 145 -2.97 -11.25 -7.41
C SER A 145 -2.45 -10.68 -8.72
N PHE A 146 -1.26 -10.07 -8.75
CA PHE A 146 -0.70 -9.48 -9.98
C PHE A 146 0.23 -10.46 -10.69
N ASP A 147 0.02 -10.66 -11.99
CA ASP A 147 0.91 -11.49 -12.81
C ASP A 147 2.35 -11.00 -12.82
N SER A 148 2.55 -9.69 -12.68
CA SER A 148 3.89 -9.07 -12.63
C SER A 148 4.69 -9.47 -11.40
N ILE A 149 4.05 -10.07 -10.40
CA ILE A 149 4.66 -10.58 -9.16
C ILE A 149 4.55 -12.10 -9.11
N ASN A 150 3.35 -12.65 -9.32
CA ASN A 150 3.07 -14.08 -9.28
C ASN A 150 3.94 -14.87 -10.27
N LEU A 151 4.17 -14.36 -11.49
CA LEU A 151 5.00 -15.01 -12.50
C LEU A 151 6.48 -14.63 -12.42
N ASN A 152 6.91 -13.88 -11.41
CA ASN A 152 8.28 -13.46 -11.21
C ASN A 152 8.83 -14.03 -9.91
N GLY A 153 9.66 -15.08 -10.00
CA GLY A 153 10.19 -15.79 -8.83
C GLY A 153 10.92 -14.90 -7.83
N SER A 154 11.67 -13.89 -8.28
CA SER A 154 12.38 -12.97 -7.37
C SER A 154 11.42 -12.07 -6.60
N ARG A 155 10.38 -11.54 -7.25
CA ARG A 155 9.34 -10.75 -6.58
C ARG A 155 8.48 -11.62 -5.65
N LEU A 156 8.19 -12.85 -6.07
CA LEU A 156 7.40 -13.80 -5.30
C LEU A 156 8.08 -14.19 -3.98
N LEU A 157 9.41 -14.34 -3.99
CA LEU A 157 10.22 -14.63 -2.79
C LEU A 157 10.30 -13.46 -1.78
N ASN A 158 9.90 -12.24 -2.16
CA ASN A 158 9.78 -11.10 -1.24
C ASN A 158 8.47 -11.11 -0.43
N ILE A 159 7.56 -12.05 -0.71
CA ILE A 159 6.33 -12.25 0.06
C ILE A 159 6.61 -13.36 1.07
N GLN A 160 6.67 -13.01 2.34
CA GLN A 160 7.21 -13.85 3.43
C GLN A 160 6.26 -13.90 4.64
N ALA A 161 6.55 -14.75 5.62
CA ALA A 161 5.74 -14.90 6.84
C ALA A 161 6.22 -13.96 7.97
N PHE A 162 5.46 -13.86 9.06
CA PHE A 162 5.86 -13.05 10.22
C PHE A 162 7.10 -13.59 10.96
N ASP A 163 7.39 -14.89 10.85
CA ASP A 163 8.64 -15.47 11.36
C ASP A 163 9.87 -14.93 10.60
N ASP A 164 9.73 -14.68 9.30
CA ASP A 164 10.77 -14.03 8.49
C ASP A 164 10.91 -12.56 8.87
N TRP A 165 9.80 -11.85 9.14
CA TRP A 165 9.84 -10.49 9.68
C TRP A 165 10.64 -10.42 10.98
N LYS A 166 10.36 -11.35 11.92
CA LYS A 166 11.07 -11.41 13.20
C LYS A 166 12.56 -11.58 12.98
N SER A 167 12.94 -12.50 12.09
CA SER A 167 14.34 -12.75 11.73
C SER A 167 15.01 -11.50 11.14
N ASP A 168 14.35 -10.81 10.20
CA ASP A 168 14.86 -9.57 9.58
C ASP A 168 14.96 -8.41 10.60
N PHE A 169 13.98 -8.29 11.49
CA PHE A 169 13.94 -7.24 12.52
C PHE A 169 15.05 -7.43 13.57
N GLU A 170 15.28 -8.67 14.01
CA GLU A 170 16.37 -9.04 14.93
C GLU A 170 17.74 -8.84 14.27
N ALA A 171 17.87 -9.21 12.99
CA ALA A 171 19.11 -9.06 12.21
C ALA A 171 19.38 -7.61 11.75
N LYS A 172 18.46 -6.67 11.98
CA LYS A 172 18.53 -5.29 11.47
C LYS A 172 18.62 -5.21 9.94
N GLN A 173 17.94 -6.13 9.24
CA GLN A 173 17.89 -6.23 7.79
C GLN A 173 16.51 -5.87 7.21
N VAL A 174 15.73 -5.06 7.93
CA VAL A 174 14.39 -4.66 7.49
C VAL A 174 14.46 -3.85 6.17
N PRO A 175 13.70 -4.25 5.13
CA PRO A 175 13.62 -3.54 3.84
C PRO A 175 13.17 -2.07 3.96
N GLN A 176 13.33 -1.30 2.89
CA GLN A 176 12.91 0.11 2.86
C GLN A 176 11.39 0.28 2.68
N TYR A 177 10.74 -0.63 1.97
CA TYR A 177 9.28 -0.69 1.88
C TYR A 177 8.77 -2.01 2.44
N VAL A 178 7.91 -1.94 3.44
CA VAL A 178 7.33 -3.11 4.10
C VAL A 178 5.81 -3.00 4.08
N PHE A 179 5.13 -4.04 3.62
CA PHE A 179 3.69 -4.20 3.74
C PHE A 179 3.41 -5.39 4.67
N MET A 180 2.48 -5.25 5.61
CA MET A 180 2.15 -6.29 6.57
C MET A 180 0.64 -6.47 6.69
N ALA A 181 0.19 -7.71 6.64
CA ALA A 181 -1.16 -8.11 7.01
C ALA A 181 -1.09 -9.19 8.11
N PRO A 182 -1.69 -8.95 9.29
CA PRO A 182 -1.86 -9.97 10.31
C PRO A 182 -2.82 -11.07 9.84
N ASN A 183 -2.89 -12.15 10.60
CA ASN A 183 -3.83 -13.24 10.34
C ASN A 183 -5.25 -12.82 10.71
N MET A 184 -6.23 -13.63 10.33
CA MET A 184 -7.66 -13.37 10.55
C MET A 184 -8.08 -13.23 12.02
N MET A 185 -7.21 -13.57 12.98
CA MET A 185 -7.45 -13.33 14.40
C MET A 185 -6.88 -11.98 14.82
N ASN A 186 -5.65 -11.69 14.46
CA ASN A 186 -4.90 -10.53 14.89
C ASN A 186 -5.27 -9.25 14.13
N ASP A 187 -5.79 -9.39 12.91
CA ASP A 187 -6.33 -8.28 12.14
C ASP A 187 -7.69 -7.80 12.69
N GLY A 188 -8.43 -8.65 13.40
CA GLY A 188 -9.75 -8.35 13.96
C GLY A 188 -10.92 -9.00 13.24
N HIS A 189 -10.71 -9.77 12.16
CA HIS A 189 -11.80 -10.37 11.38
C HIS A 189 -12.60 -11.42 12.18
N ASN A 190 -11.89 -12.30 12.90
CA ASN A 190 -12.49 -13.38 13.69
C ASN A 190 -12.55 -13.06 15.20
N THR A 191 -12.14 -11.86 15.60
CA THR A 191 -12.08 -11.42 16.99
C THR A 191 -12.77 -10.07 17.18
N THR A 192 -12.55 -9.43 18.33
CA THR A 192 -13.08 -8.11 18.64
C THR A 192 -12.10 -7.00 18.27
N LEU A 193 -12.61 -5.76 18.18
CA LEU A 193 -11.78 -4.55 18.10
C LEU A 193 -10.69 -4.54 19.18
N GLU A 194 -11.05 -4.78 20.43
CA GLU A 194 -10.11 -4.76 21.57
C GLU A 194 -8.99 -5.80 21.41
N TYR A 195 -9.31 -6.99 20.87
CA TYR A 195 -8.29 -8.02 20.61
C TYR A 195 -7.28 -7.54 19.56
N ALA A 196 -7.77 -7.03 18.43
CA ALA A 196 -6.94 -6.57 17.33
C ALA A 196 -6.10 -5.34 17.71
N THR A 197 -6.68 -4.37 18.40
CA THR A 197 -5.94 -3.17 18.82
C THR A 197 -4.92 -3.47 19.91
N LYS A 198 -5.23 -4.41 20.83
CA LYS A 198 -4.25 -4.90 21.80
C LYS A 198 -3.09 -5.61 21.09
N TRP A 199 -3.39 -6.49 20.14
CA TRP A 199 -2.37 -7.17 19.35
C TRP A 199 -1.48 -6.14 18.62
N ALA A 200 -2.08 -5.19 17.91
CA ALA A 200 -1.35 -4.18 17.15
C ALA A 200 -0.46 -3.31 18.05
N HIS A 201 -0.99 -2.92 19.22
CA HIS A 201 -0.24 -2.18 20.23
C HIS A 201 0.99 -2.96 20.72
N ASP A 202 0.81 -4.23 21.08
CA ASP A 202 1.91 -5.07 21.58
C ASP A 202 2.94 -5.39 20.49
N PHE A 203 2.48 -5.59 19.25
CA PHE A 203 3.32 -5.81 18.07
C PHE A 203 4.16 -4.58 17.69
N LEU A 204 3.59 -3.39 17.80
CA LEU A 204 4.26 -2.12 17.50
C LEU A 204 5.24 -1.68 18.58
N LYS A 205 4.99 -2.03 19.86
CA LYS A 205 5.83 -1.63 20.99
C LYS A 205 7.34 -1.83 20.77
N PRO A 206 7.85 -3.00 20.34
CA PRO A 206 9.28 -3.16 20.06
C PRO A 206 9.78 -2.30 18.89
N MET A 207 8.94 -1.99 17.90
CA MET A 207 9.29 -1.15 16.75
C MET A 207 9.40 0.34 17.11
N LEU A 208 8.64 0.77 18.12
CA LEU A 208 8.62 2.16 18.61
C LEU A 208 9.67 2.42 19.69
N ALA A 209 10.33 1.38 20.20
CA ALA A 209 11.36 1.51 21.23
C ALA A 209 12.57 2.33 20.73
N PRO A 210 13.21 3.13 21.61
CA PRO A 210 14.44 3.84 21.24
C PRO A 210 15.52 2.91 20.69
N GLY A 211 16.05 3.23 19.52
CA GLY A 211 17.09 2.42 18.85
C GLY A 211 16.58 1.18 18.12
N ALA A 212 15.25 0.95 18.03
CA ALA A 212 14.68 -0.14 17.25
C ALA A 212 15.14 -0.09 15.77
N PHE A 213 15.13 1.12 15.20
CA PHE A 213 15.65 1.43 13.87
C PHE A 213 16.74 2.50 13.95
N LYS A 214 17.78 2.37 13.12
CA LYS A 214 18.83 3.40 12.97
C LYS A 214 18.40 4.51 12.01
N GLU A 215 17.65 4.15 10.97
CA GLU A 215 17.17 5.07 9.93
C GLU A 215 15.83 5.73 10.31
N ARG A 216 15.45 6.80 9.60
CA ARG A 216 14.14 7.45 9.76
C ARG A 216 13.04 6.51 9.26
N THR A 217 12.40 5.78 10.16
CA THR A 217 11.38 4.79 9.83
C THR A 217 10.00 5.39 10.11
N LEU A 218 9.16 5.43 9.06
CA LEU A 218 7.75 5.74 9.14
C LEU A 218 6.96 4.44 9.26
N ILE A 219 6.04 4.38 10.20
CA ILE A 219 5.10 3.28 10.38
C ILE A 219 3.69 3.82 10.18
N LEU A 220 2.94 3.21 9.26
CA LEU A 220 1.51 3.43 9.07
C LEU A 220 0.77 2.23 9.66
N LEU A 221 -0.05 2.46 10.69
CA LEU A 221 -1.10 1.53 11.09
C LEU A 221 -2.42 2.03 10.49
N THR A 222 -3.14 1.19 9.77
CA THR A 222 -4.41 1.52 9.13
C THR A 222 -5.35 0.31 9.12
N TYR A 223 -6.55 0.50 8.60
CA TYR A 223 -7.55 -0.55 8.39
C TYR A 223 -7.83 -0.67 6.89
N ASP A 224 -8.29 -1.81 6.44
CA ASP A 224 -8.73 -2.02 5.07
C ASP A 224 -10.00 -1.23 4.73
N GLU A 225 -10.99 -1.21 5.63
CA GLU A 225 -12.27 -0.51 5.47
C GLU A 225 -12.97 -0.27 6.82
N SER A 226 -14.09 0.44 6.81
CA SER A 226 -14.99 0.61 7.96
C SER A 226 -15.94 -0.58 8.08
N GLU A 227 -16.47 -0.83 9.28
CA GLU A 227 -17.43 -1.92 9.50
C GLU A 227 -18.82 -1.58 8.91
N ASP A 228 -19.27 -0.34 9.11
CA ASP A 228 -20.61 0.10 8.69
C ASP A 228 -20.64 0.54 7.22
N LYS A 229 -21.17 -0.32 6.34
CA LYS A 229 -21.37 -0.06 4.90
C LYS A 229 -22.44 1.02 4.61
N GLY A 230 -23.19 1.45 5.62
CA GLY A 230 -24.20 2.50 5.50
C GLY A 230 -23.67 3.92 5.69
N LYS A 231 -22.37 4.07 6.00
CA LYS A 231 -21.71 5.35 6.25
C LYS A 231 -20.50 5.54 5.31
N PRO A 232 -20.01 6.79 5.21
CA PRO A 232 -18.73 7.05 4.57
C PRO A 232 -17.63 6.16 5.16
N ASN A 233 -16.83 5.56 4.28
CA ASN A 233 -15.85 4.53 4.61
C ASN A 233 -14.58 5.10 5.31
N GLN A 234 -14.80 5.76 6.46
CA GLN A 234 -13.79 6.46 7.23
C GLN A 234 -13.13 5.52 8.25
N ILE A 235 -11.80 5.51 8.27
CA ILE A 235 -10.99 4.58 9.06
C ILE A 235 -9.98 5.31 9.93
N VAL A 236 -9.57 4.69 11.04
CA VAL A 236 -8.43 5.18 11.84
C VAL A 236 -7.14 4.92 11.07
N SER A 237 -6.24 5.90 11.06
CA SER A 237 -4.88 5.68 10.58
C SER A 237 -3.89 6.48 11.41
N LEU A 238 -2.78 5.84 11.79
CA LEU A 238 -1.74 6.44 12.63
C LEU A 238 -0.40 6.43 11.89
N LEU A 239 0.28 7.57 11.89
CA LEU A 239 1.67 7.68 11.46
C LEU A 239 2.58 7.73 12.68
N MET A 240 3.50 6.79 12.80
CA MET A 240 4.40 6.63 13.96
C MET A 240 5.83 6.35 13.49
N GLY A 241 6.73 6.15 14.44
CA GLY A 241 8.11 5.75 14.20
C GLY A 241 9.13 6.89 14.29
N THR A 242 10.40 6.57 14.03
CA THR A 242 11.52 7.50 14.20
C THR A 242 11.53 8.65 13.18
N ALA A 243 10.75 8.54 12.10
CA ALA A 243 10.59 9.62 11.12
C ALA A 243 9.68 10.77 11.60
N ILE A 244 8.85 10.54 12.63
CA ILE A 244 7.90 11.54 13.12
C ILE A 244 8.63 12.57 14.01
N PRO A 245 8.58 13.88 13.66
CA PRO A 245 9.09 14.94 14.52
C PRO A 245 8.46 14.91 15.92
N LYS A 246 9.26 15.19 16.96
CA LYS A 246 8.82 15.08 18.36
C LYS A 246 7.63 16.00 18.68
N ASP A 247 7.57 17.16 18.06
CA ASP A 247 6.51 18.16 18.19
C ASP A 247 5.20 17.77 17.48
N LEU A 248 5.25 16.77 16.60
CA LEU A 248 4.04 16.23 15.94
C LEU A 248 3.48 14.98 16.64
N LYS A 249 4.16 14.42 17.64
CA LYS A 249 3.63 13.30 18.42
C LYS A 249 2.41 13.72 19.25
N GLY A 250 1.34 12.93 19.21
CA GLY A 250 0.07 13.22 19.87
C GLY A 250 -0.82 14.22 19.11
N THR A 251 -0.46 14.58 17.87
CA THR A 251 -1.23 15.54 17.07
C THR A 251 -2.23 14.85 16.12
N GLU A 252 -3.04 15.66 15.44
CA GLU A 252 -4.04 15.23 14.47
C GLU A 252 -3.82 15.97 13.14
N ASP A 253 -3.87 15.24 12.04
CA ASP A 253 -3.88 15.75 10.67
C ASP A 253 -5.26 15.51 10.04
N LYS A 254 -5.83 16.60 9.51
CA LYS A 254 -7.18 16.65 8.92
C LYS A 254 -7.16 16.68 7.40
N THR A 255 -5.99 16.66 6.78
CA THR A 255 -5.85 16.51 5.32
C THR A 255 -6.55 15.24 4.88
N PHE A 256 -7.25 15.31 3.75
CA PHE A 256 -7.93 14.14 3.19
C PHE A 256 -6.92 13.10 2.68
N TYR A 257 -7.06 11.86 3.11
CA TYR A 257 -6.25 10.74 2.64
C TYR A 257 -7.11 9.55 2.23
N SER A 258 -6.54 8.71 1.36
CA SER A 258 -7.07 7.38 1.06
C SER A 258 -5.94 6.39 0.85
N HIS A 259 -6.18 5.09 0.61
CA HIS A 259 -5.07 4.16 0.33
C HIS A 259 -4.20 4.56 -0.88
N TYR A 260 -4.71 5.37 -1.82
CA TYR A 260 -3.90 5.95 -2.90
C TYR A 260 -2.81 6.92 -2.39
N SER A 261 -3.04 7.56 -1.24
CA SER A 261 -2.07 8.45 -0.60
C SER A 261 -0.79 7.73 -0.16
N MET A 262 -0.84 6.40 0.03
CA MET A 262 0.36 5.60 0.29
C MET A 262 1.31 5.65 -0.90
N ILE A 263 0.81 5.34 -2.11
CA ILE A 263 1.61 5.38 -3.35
C ILE A 263 2.09 6.80 -3.62
N SER A 264 1.21 7.79 -3.49
CA SER A 264 1.57 9.20 -3.69
C SER A 264 2.67 9.66 -2.72
N THR A 265 2.64 9.20 -1.46
CA THR A 265 3.68 9.52 -0.47
C THR A 265 5.00 8.82 -0.79
N VAL A 266 4.98 7.54 -1.15
CA VAL A 266 6.18 6.77 -1.54
C VAL A 266 6.85 7.40 -2.76
N THR A 267 6.07 7.71 -3.79
CA THR A 267 6.57 8.33 -5.02
C THR A 267 7.19 9.69 -4.77
N PHE A 268 6.55 10.53 -3.94
CA PHE A 268 7.14 11.80 -3.50
C PHE A 268 8.45 11.59 -2.73
N ASN A 269 8.46 10.69 -1.74
CA ASN A 269 9.56 10.54 -0.81
C ASN A 269 10.86 10.06 -1.48
N TRP A 270 10.79 9.17 -2.46
CA TRP A 270 11.97 8.63 -3.17
C TRP A 270 12.15 9.11 -4.60
N GLU A 271 11.38 10.11 -5.01
CA GLU A 271 11.43 10.69 -6.37
C GLU A 271 11.17 9.63 -7.45
N LEU A 272 10.09 8.87 -7.27
CA LEU A 272 9.70 7.81 -8.20
C LEU A 272 8.76 8.34 -9.28
N PRO A 273 8.76 7.76 -10.49
CA PRO A 273 7.67 7.88 -11.45
C PRO A 273 6.32 7.44 -10.84
N ASN A 274 5.23 7.74 -11.54
CA ASN A 274 3.86 7.40 -11.09
C ASN A 274 3.26 6.22 -11.89
N LEU A 275 2.11 5.70 -11.45
CA LEU A 275 1.38 4.62 -12.14
C LEU A 275 0.39 5.14 -13.20
N GLY A 276 0.15 6.45 -13.27
CA GLY A 276 -0.79 7.09 -14.17
C GLY A 276 -2.25 6.83 -13.80
N ARG A 277 -2.53 6.47 -12.53
CA ARG A 277 -3.87 6.15 -12.03
C ARG A 277 -4.31 7.15 -10.96
N TYR A 278 -5.13 6.74 -10.00
CA TYR A 278 -5.61 7.62 -8.94
C TYR A 278 -4.53 7.97 -7.91
N ASP A 279 -3.36 7.32 -7.96
CA ASP A 279 -2.16 7.71 -7.21
C ASP A 279 -1.70 9.15 -7.55
N VAL A 280 -1.85 9.57 -8.80
CA VAL A 280 -1.41 10.90 -9.27
C VAL A 280 -2.13 12.04 -8.54
N GLY A 281 -3.43 11.89 -8.34
CA GLY A 281 -4.27 12.94 -7.75
C GLY A 281 -4.35 12.86 -6.22
N ALA A 282 -3.78 11.83 -5.60
CA ALA A 282 -3.90 11.60 -4.17
C ALA A 282 -2.92 12.47 -3.36
N ASN A 283 -3.38 12.91 -2.19
CA ASN A 283 -2.58 13.69 -1.24
C ASN A 283 -1.42 12.86 -0.67
N ILE A 284 -0.37 13.57 -0.23
CA ILE A 284 0.81 13.05 0.45
C ILE A 284 0.67 13.34 1.94
N TYR A 285 1.13 12.47 2.83
CA TYR A 285 1.10 12.77 4.27
C TYR A 285 1.76 14.12 4.58
N GLN A 286 1.02 15.01 5.25
CA GLN A 286 1.36 16.43 5.35
C GLN A 286 2.72 16.64 6.01
N PHE A 287 3.03 15.85 7.05
CA PHE A 287 4.34 15.93 7.71
C PHE A 287 5.49 15.60 6.72
N ALA A 288 5.29 14.62 5.84
CA ALA A 288 6.29 14.24 4.84
C ALA A 288 6.45 15.34 3.79
N GLN A 289 5.35 15.97 3.36
CA GLN A 289 5.41 17.12 2.45
C GLN A 289 6.14 18.31 3.09
N ASN A 290 5.89 18.60 4.38
CA ASN A 290 6.51 19.71 5.11
C ASN A 290 8.02 19.52 5.32
N LEU A 291 8.47 18.29 5.54
CA LEU A 291 9.89 17.96 5.70
C LEU A 291 10.63 17.86 4.36
N GLY A 292 9.91 17.64 3.27
CA GLY A 292 10.49 17.58 1.94
C GLY A 292 11.11 18.92 1.54
N SER A 293 12.32 18.89 1.01
CA SER A 293 13.05 20.11 0.59
C SER A 293 12.39 20.87 -0.57
N LYS A 294 11.41 20.26 -1.25
CA LYS A 294 10.65 20.86 -2.35
C LYS A 294 9.23 20.32 -2.38
N VAL A 295 8.25 21.17 -2.10
CA VAL A 295 6.84 20.88 -2.36
C VAL A 295 6.60 21.00 -3.87
N LEU A 296 6.25 19.89 -4.51
CA LEU A 296 6.04 19.81 -5.95
C LEU A 296 4.56 19.89 -6.32
N VAL A 297 3.74 19.12 -5.60
CA VAL A 297 2.29 19.12 -5.72
C VAL A 297 1.73 19.30 -4.31
N ALA A 298 1.02 20.40 -4.08
CA ALA A 298 0.40 20.67 -2.79
C ALA A 298 -0.81 19.77 -2.56
N ASN A 299 -1.07 19.44 -1.29
CA ASN A 299 -2.29 18.72 -0.92
C ASN A 299 -3.53 19.57 -1.23
N LYS A 300 -4.61 18.92 -1.62
CA LYS A 300 -5.90 19.52 -1.92
C LYS A 300 -7.02 18.55 -1.57
N ASP A 301 -8.17 19.08 -1.18
CA ASP A 301 -9.34 18.23 -0.98
C ASP A 301 -9.84 17.67 -2.32
N PRO A 302 -10.34 16.42 -2.34
CA PRO A 302 -11.03 15.88 -3.51
C PRO A 302 -12.16 16.82 -3.95
N PRO A 303 -12.35 17.05 -5.26
CA PRO A 303 -13.42 17.91 -5.76
C PRO A 303 -14.82 17.51 -5.29
N ASN A 304 -15.01 16.23 -4.97
CA ASN A 304 -16.28 15.65 -4.51
C ASN A 304 -16.26 15.23 -3.04
N MET A 305 -15.33 15.73 -2.21
CA MET A 305 -15.16 15.36 -0.80
C MET A 305 -16.48 15.33 -0.03
N ALA A 306 -17.35 16.33 -0.20
CA ALA A 306 -18.63 16.44 0.50
C ALA A 306 -19.62 15.29 0.23
N ASN A 307 -19.41 14.54 -0.85
CA ASN A 307 -20.27 13.43 -1.28
C ASN A 307 -19.56 12.08 -1.23
N VAL A 308 -18.34 12.01 -0.66
CA VAL A 308 -17.58 10.76 -0.55
C VAL A 308 -18.34 9.78 0.34
N ASN A 309 -18.71 8.64 -0.23
CA ASN A 309 -19.31 7.52 0.50
C ASN A 309 -18.36 6.32 0.50
N ASN A 310 -17.88 5.91 -0.69
CA ASN A 310 -16.90 4.82 -0.83
C ASN A 310 -17.34 3.49 -0.17
N SER A 311 -18.65 3.22 -0.10
CA SER A 311 -19.17 1.98 0.50
C SER A 311 -19.53 0.91 -0.54
N GLU A 312 -19.53 1.25 -1.83
CA GLU A 312 -19.85 0.30 -2.91
C GLU A 312 -18.96 0.59 -4.13
N SER A 313 -18.47 -0.48 -4.74
CA SER A 313 -17.52 -0.40 -5.85
C SER A 313 -18.20 0.05 -7.14
N TYR A 314 -17.52 0.88 -7.91
CA TYR A 314 -17.98 1.28 -9.24
C TYR A 314 -17.84 0.11 -10.27
N PRO A 315 -18.47 0.20 -11.47
CA PRO A 315 -18.32 -0.79 -12.55
C PRO A 315 -16.89 -0.94 -13.09
N GLY A 316 -16.37 -2.17 -13.23
CA GLY A 316 -14.99 -2.41 -13.68
C GLY A 316 -14.73 -3.84 -14.16
N PRO A 317 -13.51 -4.16 -14.61
CA PRO A 317 -13.15 -5.48 -15.15
C PRO A 317 -13.20 -6.60 -14.12
N LEU A 318 -13.13 -6.25 -12.83
CA LEU A 318 -13.16 -7.19 -11.72
C LEU A 318 -14.52 -7.26 -11.02
N ASN A 319 -15.56 -6.68 -11.62
CA ASN A 319 -16.90 -6.74 -11.04
C ASN A 319 -17.56 -8.11 -11.33
N ASN A 320 -18.15 -8.74 -10.32
CA ASN A 320 -18.85 -10.01 -10.50
C ASN A 320 -20.24 -9.88 -11.15
N ASP A 321 -20.79 -8.67 -11.24
CA ASP A 321 -21.98 -8.40 -12.04
C ASP A 321 -21.56 -8.13 -13.49
N SER A 322 -21.90 -9.08 -14.37
CA SER A 322 -21.62 -8.99 -15.81
C SER A 322 -22.16 -7.72 -16.49
N ALA A 323 -23.23 -7.10 -15.98
CA ALA A 323 -23.76 -5.83 -16.50
C ALA A 323 -22.88 -4.63 -16.13
N LYS A 324 -22.13 -4.74 -15.02
CA LYS A 324 -21.17 -3.76 -14.53
C LYS A 324 -19.75 -4.00 -15.04
N PHE A 325 -19.52 -5.00 -15.90
CA PHE A 325 -18.21 -5.23 -16.50
C PHE A 325 -17.77 -4.03 -17.37
N ARG A 326 -16.53 -3.60 -17.22
CA ARG A 326 -15.83 -2.64 -18.10
C ARG A 326 -14.41 -3.16 -18.36
N PRO A 327 -13.79 -2.91 -19.52
CA PRO A 327 -12.41 -3.32 -19.75
C PRO A 327 -11.45 -2.59 -18.80
N TYR A 328 -10.25 -3.15 -18.60
CA TYR A 328 -9.18 -2.44 -17.90
C TYR A 328 -8.89 -1.09 -18.58
N PRO A 329 -9.01 0.04 -17.86
CA PRO A 329 -8.70 1.34 -18.42
C PRO A 329 -7.18 1.50 -18.62
N PRO A 330 -6.75 2.19 -19.70
CA PRO A 330 -5.35 2.57 -19.83
C PRO A 330 -4.97 3.59 -18.73
N PRO A 331 -3.77 3.52 -18.14
CA PRO A 331 -3.26 4.60 -17.31
C PRO A 331 -3.13 5.88 -18.15
N ASN A 332 -3.20 7.04 -17.51
CA ASN A 332 -3.03 8.30 -18.22
C ASN A 332 -1.53 8.60 -18.41
N LEU A 333 -1.09 8.54 -19.67
CA LEU A 333 0.33 8.65 -20.02
C LEU A 333 0.87 10.08 -19.96
N GLY A 334 0.00 11.09 -19.85
CA GLY A 334 0.38 12.51 -19.82
C GLY A 334 0.43 13.11 -18.42
N LEU A 335 0.19 12.33 -17.36
CA LEU A 335 0.16 12.82 -15.99
C LEU A 335 1.52 12.75 -15.30
N ASN A 336 1.80 13.78 -14.50
CA ASN A 336 2.92 13.82 -13.57
C ASN A 336 2.41 13.61 -12.15
N GLY A 337 3.06 12.71 -11.40
CA GLY A 337 2.68 12.38 -10.03
C GLY A 337 3.19 13.38 -9.00
N SER A 338 3.08 13.01 -7.72
CA SER A 338 3.50 13.81 -6.57
C SER A 338 4.99 14.19 -6.56
N SER A 339 5.84 13.36 -7.17
CA SER A 339 7.27 13.62 -7.38
C SER A 339 7.56 14.57 -8.56
N GLY A 340 6.54 15.02 -9.28
CA GLY A 340 6.66 15.79 -10.51
C GLY A 340 7.13 14.97 -11.73
N LEU A 341 7.44 13.68 -11.55
CA LEU A 341 7.86 12.79 -12.64
C LEU A 341 6.65 12.21 -13.38
N ALA A 342 6.84 11.97 -14.68
CA ALA A 342 5.89 11.30 -15.56
C ALA A 342 5.65 9.84 -15.13
N ILE A 343 4.71 9.18 -15.82
CA ILE A 343 4.47 7.74 -15.66
C ILE A 343 5.76 6.95 -15.89
N LEU A 344 5.94 5.84 -15.18
CA LEU A 344 7.09 4.95 -15.36
C LEU A 344 7.20 4.45 -16.81
N GLU A 345 8.39 4.57 -17.42
CA GLU A 345 8.57 4.36 -18.85
C GLU A 345 8.19 2.95 -19.32
N HIS A 346 8.49 1.90 -18.56
CA HIS A 346 8.08 0.55 -18.96
C HIS A 346 6.56 0.37 -18.94
N VAL A 347 5.87 1.04 -18.00
CA VAL A 347 4.40 1.08 -17.97
C VAL A 347 3.90 1.84 -19.20
N ARG A 348 4.50 3.00 -19.51
CA ARG A 348 4.17 3.76 -20.72
C ARG A 348 4.26 2.90 -21.97
N LEU A 349 5.33 2.12 -22.14
CA LEU A 349 5.54 1.26 -23.30
C LEU A 349 4.50 0.14 -23.43
N GLN A 350 3.99 -0.40 -22.32
CA GLN A 350 2.90 -1.38 -22.33
C GLN A 350 1.57 -0.77 -22.82
N TRP A 351 1.37 0.53 -22.65
CA TRP A 351 0.10 1.20 -22.88
C TRP A 351 0.10 2.22 -24.03
N VAL A 352 1.25 2.54 -24.64
CA VAL A 352 1.38 3.61 -25.66
C VAL A 352 0.49 3.43 -26.90
N PHE A 353 0.10 2.19 -27.23
CA PHE A 353 -0.79 1.90 -28.36
C PHE A 353 -2.28 1.84 -27.97
N HIS A 354 -2.60 1.96 -26.68
CA HIS A 354 -3.96 2.01 -26.16
C HIS A 354 -4.46 3.45 -26.22
N LYS A 355 -5.31 3.75 -27.21
CA LYS A 355 -5.85 5.11 -27.45
C LYS A 355 -7.24 5.32 -26.83
N GLN A 356 -7.70 4.37 -26.01
CA GLN A 356 -8.99 4.51 -25.32
C GLN A 356 -8.94 5.63 -24.29
N ASP A 357 -10.11 6.17 -24.00
CA ASP A 357 -10.31 7.10 -22.90
C ASP A 357 -9.93 6.44 -21.56
N THR A 358 -9.52 7.27 -20.62
CA THR A 358 -9.03 6.89 -19.30
C THR A 358 -9.84 7.61 -18.23
N PRO A 359 -10.12 6.98 -17.08
CA PRO A 359 -10.81 7.64 -15.97
C PRO A 359 -9.85 8.45 -15.08
N TYR A 360 -8.55 8.44 -15.37
CA TYR A 360 -7.52 9.05 -14.53
C TYR A 360 -7.22 10.47 -15.02
N ASP A 361 -7.63 11.49 -14.26
CA ASP A 361 -7.52 12.90 -14.65
C ASP A 361 -6.59 13.74 -13.74
N GLY A 362 -5.98 13.10 -12.73
CA GLY A 362 -5.08 13.76 -11.76
C GLY A 362 -5.77 14.75 -10.82
N LYS A 363 -7.11 14.82 -10.81
CA LYS A 363 -7.82 15.77 -9.94
C LYS A 363 -7.94 15.32 -8.49
N GLY A 364 -7.76 14.03 -8.22
CA GLY A 364 -7.95 13.45 -6.88
C GLY A 364 -9.42 13.17 -6.57
N THR A 365 -10.29 13.17 -7.58
CA THR A 365 -11.69 12.77 -7.47
C THR A 365 -11.80 11.32 -7.03
N LEU A 366 -12.65 11.04 -6.05
CA LEU A 366 -12.95 9.69 -5.63
C LEU A 366 -14.18 9.16 -6.34
N TYR A 367 -14.20 7.87 -6.63
CA TYR A 367 -15.29 7.23 -7.35
C TYR A 367 -15.81 6.02 -6.61
N ASP A 368 -17.13 5.84 -6.67
CA ASP A 368 -17.89 4.74 -6.09
C ASP A 368 -19.08 4.39 -6.99
N ALA A 369 -19.96 3.47 -6.55
CA ALA A 369 -21.11 3.06 -7.36
C ALA A 369 -22.08 4.20 -7.73
N LYS A 370 -22.18 5.25 -6.90
CA LYS A 370 -23.07 6.41 -7.11
C LYS A 370 -22.38 7.48 -7.95
N PHE A 371 -21.14 7.81 -7.64
CA PHE A 371 -20.33 8.75 -8.39
C PHE A 371 -19.29 7.98 -9.20
N GLN A 372 -19.67 7.56 -10.41
CA GLN A 372 -18.87 6.66 -11.22
C GLN A 372 -17.74 7.37 -11.99
N PRO A 373 -16.64 6.65 -12.29
CA PRO A 373 -15.54 7.18 -13.08
C PRO A 373 -16.00 7.73 -14.43
N GLN A 374 -15.50 8.93 -14.77
CA GLN A 374 -15.74 9.57 -16.06
C GLN A 374 -14.54 9.34 -16.97
N TYR A 375 -14.77 8.69 -18.11
CA TYR A 375 -13.71 8.37 -19.06
C TYR A 375 -13.49 9.58 -19.97
N ILE A 376 -12.25 10.05 -20.03
CA ILE A 376 -11.82 11.22 -20.80
C ILE A 376 -10.66 10.85 -21.73
N PRO A 377 -10.45 11.60 -22.82
CA PRO A 377 -9.25 11.43 -23.64
C PRO A 377 -7.99 11.55 -22.79
N GLN A 378 -7.00 10.71 -23.07
CA GLN A 378 -5.70 10.78 -22.39
C GLN A 378 -5.09 12.18 -22.53
N VAL A 379 -4.46 12.68 -21.47
CA VAL A 379 -3.80 13.98 -21.52
C VAL A 379 -2.70 13.91 -22.57
N ALA A 380 -2.69 14.85 -23.52
CA ALA A 380 -1.68 14.88 -24.56
C ALA A 380 -0.29 14.88 -23.92
N VAL A 381 0.52 13.87 -24.28
CA VAL A 381 1.92 13.82 -23.87
C VAL A 381 2.59 15.07 -24.41
N LYS A 382 2.98 15.99 -23.53
CA LYS A 382 3.85 17.09 -23.93
C LYS A 382 5.21 16.48 -24.25
N HIS A 383 5.43 16.13 -25.50
CA HIS A 383 6.77 15.81 -25.99
C HIS A 383 7.59 17.09 -25.87
N GLY A 384 8.38 17.19 -24.80
CA GLY A 384 9.40 18.23 -24.66
C GLY A 384 10.46 18.01 -25.73
N ALA A 385 10.74 19.07 -26.49
CA ALA A 385 11.80 19.17 -27.49
C ALA A 385 13.20 19.14 -26.84
#